data_AF-A0A0K8THR7-F1
#
_entry.id   AF-A0A0K8THR7-F1
#
_cell.length_a   1.000
_cell.length_b   1.000
_cell.length_c   1.000
_cell.angle_alpha   90.00
_cell.angle_beta   90.00
_cell.angle_gamma   90.00
#
_symmetry.space_group_name_H-M   'P 1'
#
loop_
_entity.id
_entity.type
_entity.pdbx_description
1 polymer ?
#
loop_
_entity_poly.entity_id
_entity_poly.type
_entity_poly.pdbx_seq_one_letter_code
_entity_poly.pdbx_strand_id
1 'polypeptide(L)'
;MGKTSSDRHIRFLAVWATLPTVYSQQTKVYNIYWPIFSNKTESLEMRLAALTLLIMSKANPSRFFTLYWHMQAEPSEQLYNYWYTSIHSLANTNYPCYEQLGHVASKLARFVQPRARIWATGNYLLDFEDQDRAYGSLFQVLLIASERTGLPNVFMFLLEHHSLGHSRMYALYLKVEGLDSALSKHLEGMSGWLKSPQHMAEVLQLLMNLKVPQHSPDNVHLELIFKIDGRTIIAQYLDNNNFTHWALEIKRLSSLYFEFSVNYQSLQFPLIIAHQSPSDFGAPVLVQIRSASLISTRGSISQENEGKARNAELDLRYSWNGVTTLKMYDPISNKWHGADRTRNVHIRLPFATQLNLQTKQTDQSSRSFFKVTAVRHRDFVPGSRLGMVWHASTRLVSNKPLIKTSPNITDEWTMDSEDLGARLGASVFDCGNQETLQDSLQLLKKAFLANHKNYNSIPSGIIVLGILSLRDQLMFQPQGSNCGVMLYFTPLLTQVEPTILWGR
;
A
#
# COMPACT_ATOMS: atom_id res chain seq x y z
N MET A 1 10.18 -28.83 -29.34
CA MET A 1 9.59 -27.48 -29.48
C MET A 1 8.17 -27.57 -28.94
N GLY A 2 7.91 -27.02 -27.75
CA GLY A 2 6.58 -27.05 -27.14
C GLY A 2 5.62 -26.14 -27.91
N LYS A 3 4.37 -26.58 -28.11
CA LYS A 3 3.30 -25.76 -28.68
C LYS A 3 3.29 -24.41 -27.97
N THR A 4 3.56 -23.33 -28.69
CA THR A 4 3.36 -21.96 -28.19
C THR A 4 1.89 -21.87 -27.78
N SER A 5 1.63 -21.71 -26.48
CA SER A 5 0.28 -21.36 -26.02
C SER A 5 -0.16 -20.13 -26.82
N SER A 6 -1.28 -20.23 -27.55
CA SER A 6 -1.82 -19.10 -28.31
C SER A 6 -2.47 -18.06 -27.39
N ASP A 7 -2.54 -18.35 -26.09
CA ASP A 7 -3.14 -17.48 -25.11
C ASP A 7 -2.21 -16.30 -24.78
N ARG A 8 -2.65 -15.09 -25.13
CA ARG A 8 -1.95 -13.83 -24.85
C ARG A 8 -1.68 -13.62 -23.36
N HIS A 9 -2.59 -14.05 -22.48
CA HIS A 9 -2.51 -13.84 -21.04
C HIS A 9 -1.37 -14.67 -20.44
N ILE A 10 -1.29 -15.94 -20.84
CA ILE A 10 -0.23 -16.85 -20.40
C ILE A 10 1.13 -16.38 -20.94
N ARG A 11 1.20 -15.94 -22.21
CA ARG A 11 2.43 -15.38 -22.81
C ARG A 11 2.91 -14.15 -22.04
N PHE A 12 2.00 -13.23 -21.71
CA PHE A 12 2.33 -12.03 -20.92
C PHE A 12 2.90 -12.41 -19.55
N LEU A 13 2.23 -13.30 -18.81
CA LEU A 13 2.69 -13.77 -17.51
C LEU A 13 4.03 -14.49 -17.59
N ALA A 14 4.27 -15.27 -18.66
CA ALA A 14 5.54 -15.95 -18.89
C ALA A 14 6.69 -14.96 -19.13
N VAL A 15 6.46 -13.90 -19.91
CA VAL A 15 7.43 -12.81 -20.09
C VAL A 15 7.69 -12.13 -18.75
N TRP A 16 6.64 -11.77 -18.01
CA TRP A 16 6.76 -11.06 -16.74
C TRP A 16 7.45 -11.89 -15.65
N ALA A 17 7.27 -13.22 -15.65
CA ALA A 17 7.92 -14.13 -14.72
C ALA A 17 9.45 -14.09 -14.80
N THR A 18 10.02 -13.61 -15.91
CA THR A 18 11.47 -13.49 -16.08
C THR A 18 12.07 -12.24 -15.44
N LEU A 19 11.26 -11.23 -15.10
CA LEU A 19 11.70 -9.93 -14.55
C LEU A 19 12.77 -10.07 -13.44
N PRO A 20 12.62 -10.97 -12.46
CA PRO A 20 13.62 -11.14 -11.39
C PRO A 20 14.97 -11.69 -11.84
N THR A 21 15.15 -12.13 -13.08
CA THR A 21 16.41 -12.71 -13.58
C THR A 21 17.13 -11.83 -14.60
N VAL A 22 16.50 -10.72 -14.99
CA VAL A 22 16.91 -9.86 -16.11
C VAL A 22 18.29 -9.23 -15.92
N TYR A 23 18.66 -8.90 -14.68
CA TYR A 23 19.97 -8.31 -14.35
C TYR A 23 21.14 -9.28 -14.54
N SER A 24 20.90 -10.60 -14.48
CA SER A 24 21.96 -11.61 -14.56
C SER A 24 22.37 -11.98 -15.98
N GLN A 25 21.48 -11.82 -16.97
CA GLN A 25 21.68 -12.34 -18.34
C GLN A 25 21.34 -11.31 -19.42
N GLN A 26 21.96 -10.14 -19.35
CA GLN A 26 21.65 -8.97 -20.20
C GLN A 26 21.63 -9.25 -21.71
N THR A 27 22.56 -10.06 -22.23
CA THR A 27 22.62 -10.38 -23.67
C THR A 27 21.48 -11.30 -24.12
N LYS A 28 21.11 -12.27 -23.29
CA LYS A 28 19.98 -13.16 -23.60
C LYS A 28 18.66 -12.42 -23.55
N VAL A 29 18.48 -11.54 -22.55
CA VAL A 29 17.30 -10.66 -22.44
C VAL A 29 17.14 -9.85 -23.73
N TYR A 30 18.20 -9.19 -24.21
CA TYR A 30 18.12 -8.43 -25.46
C TYR A 30 17.74 -9.31 -26.65
N ASN A 31 18.39 -10.45 -26.85
CA ASN A 31 18.15 -11.33 -27.99
C ASN A 31 16.73 -11.93 -27.99
N ILE A 32 16.14 -12.17 -26.82
CA ILE A 32 14.80 -12.76 -26.69
C ILE A 32 13.70 -11.69 -26.83
N TYR A 33 13.86 -10.54 -26.17
CA TYR A 33 12.78 -9.55 -26.07
C TYR A 33 12.82 -8.49 -27.15
N TRP A 34 13.98 -8.21 -27.78
CA TRP A 34 14.05 -7.26 -28.88
C TRP A 34 13.14 -7.64 -30.06
N PRO A 35 13.10 -8.90 -30.54
CA PRO A 35 12.17 -9.31 -31.60
C PRO A 35 10.70 -9.12 -31.21
N ILE A 36 10.34 -9.43 -29.96
CA ILE A 36 8.96 -9.27 -29.45
C ILE A 36 8.57 -7.80 -29.42
N PHE A 37 9.45 -6.94 -28.90
CA PHE A 37 9.23 -5.49 -28.82
C PHE A 37 9.12 -4.84 -30.21
N SER A 38 9.99 -5.21 -31.14
CA SER A 38 10.04 -4.64 -32.50
C SER A 38 8.91 -5.11 -33.41
N ASN A 39 8.24 -6.22 -33.08
CA ASN A 39 7.15 -6.75 -33.87
C ASN A 39 5.86 -5.94 -33.66
N LYS A 40 5.42 -5.21 -34.69
CA LYS A 40 4.20 -4.39 -34.66
C LYS A 40 2.90 -5.20 -34.66
N THR A 41 2.94 -6.48 -35.04
CA THR A 41 1.74 -7.34 -35.04
C THR A 41 1.46 -7.94 -33.66
N GLU A 42 2.38 -7.78 -32.71
CA GLU A 42 2.25 -8.30 -31.37
C GLU A 42 1.43 -7.35 -30.49
N SER A 43 0.74 -7.87 -29.47
CA SER A 43 -0.12 -7.05 -28.61
C SER A 43 0.69 -6.00 -27.84
N LEU A 44 0.06 -4.85 -27.55
CA LEU A 44 0.61 -3.79 -26.73
C LEU A 44 1.13 -4.32 -25.38
N GLU A 45 0.38 -5.21 -24.72
CA GLU A 45 0.79 -5.83 -23.45
C GLU A 45 2.14 -6.56 -23.58
N MET A 46 2.32 -7.35 -24.63
CA MET A 46 3.54 -8.13 -24.87
C MET A 46 4.72 -7.23 -25.26
N ARG A 47 4.48 -6.21 -26.12
CA ARG A 47 5.50 -5.23 -26.50
C ARG A 47 5.95 -4.39 -25.31
N LEU A 48 5.02 -4.00 -24.43
CA LEU A 48 5.31 -3.29 -23.19
C LEU A 48 6.10 -4.14 -22.22
N ALA A 49 5.69 -5.40 -21.98
CA ALA A 49 6.43 -6.29 -21.11
C ALA A 49 7.88 -6.51 -21.61
N ALA A 50 8.06 -6.70 -22.93
CA ALA A 50 9.38 -6.79 -23.54
C ALA A 50 10.18 -5.49 -23.35
N LEU A 51 9.56 -4.32 -23.57
CA LEU A 51 10.18 -3.01 -23.34
C LEU A 51 10.65 -2.84 -21.89
N THR A 52 9.81 -3.20 -20.91
CA THR A 52 10.17 -3.13 -19.48
C THR A 52 11.42 -3.95 -19.20
N LEU A 53 11.46 -5.20 -19.68
CA LEU A 53 12.62 -6.08 -19.47
C LEU A 53 13.88 -5.53 -20.15
N LEU A 54 13.75 -4.95 -21.36
CA LEU A 54 14.88 -4.32 -22.05
C LEU A 54 15.44 -3.13 -21.25
N ILE A 55 14.58 -2.26 -20.71
CA ILE A 55 15.00 -1.11 -19.88
C ILE A 55 15.62 -1.57 -18.56
N MET A 56 15.00 -2.55 -17.87
CA MET A 56 15.43 -3.01 -16.54
C MET A 56 16.71 -3.89 -16.58
N SER A 57 17.16 -4.33 -17.75
CA SER A 57 18.31 -5.22 -17.92
C SER A 57 19.69 -4.63 -17.61
N LYS A 58 19.78 -3.44 -16.99
CA LYS A 58 21.03 -2.69 -16.79
C LYS A 58 21.86 -2.62 -18.08
N ALA A 59 21.17 -2.41 -19.19
CA ALA A 59 21.74 -2.50 -20.52
C ALA A 59 22.83 -1.42 -20.73
N ASN A 60 23.86 -1.76 -21.50
CA ASN A 60 24.85 -0.82 -22.01
C ASN A 60 24.15 0.44 -22.57
N PRO A 61 24.64 1.67 -22.30
CA PRO A 61 24.08 2.92 -22.84
C PRO A 61 23.76 2.88 -24.34
N SER A 62 24.54 2.14 -25.13
CA SER A 62 24.30 1.95 -26.57
C SER A 62 22.92 1.36 -26.87
N ARG A 63 22.43 0.40 -26.07
CA ARG A 63 21.09 -0.21 -26.25
C ARG A 63 19.97 0.76 -25.88
N PHE A 64 20.21 1.66 -24.93
CA PHE A 64 19.30 2.75 -24.61
C PHE A 64 19.15 3.73 -25.78
N PHE A 65 20.23 4.04 -26.49
CA PHE A 65 20.16 4.82 -27.72
C PHE A 65 19.44 4.08 -28.85
N THR A 66 19.62 2.76 -29.00
CA THR A 66 18.86 1.97 -29.96
C THR A 66 17.35 2.01 -29.66
N LEU A 67 16.98 1.89 -28.38
CA LEU A 67 15.59 2.07 -27.95
C LEU A 67 15.06 3.46 -28.30
N TYR A 68 15.83 4.53 -28.01
CA TYR A 68 15.45 5.90 -28.37
C TYR A 68 15.12 6.04 -29.86
N TRP A 69 16.01 5.59 -30.75
CA TRP A 69 15.79 5.67 -32.20
C TRP A 69 14.57 4.87 -32.66
N HIS A 70 14.36 3.68 -32.09
CA HIS A 70 13.17 2.88 -32.40
C HIS A 70 11.88 3.59 -31.95
N MET A 71 11.87 4.16 -30.74
CA MET A 71 10.72 4.85 -30.18
C MET A 71 10.38 6.15 -30.92
N GLN A 72 11.35 6.79 -31.57
CA GLN A 72 11.06 7.96 -32.41
C GLN A 72 10.14 7.60 -33.60
N ALA A 73 10.30 6.41 -34.17
CA ALA A 73 9.48 5.91 -35.28
C ALA A 73 8.24 5.10 -34.84
N GLU A 74 7.97 5.00 -33.53
CA GLU A 74 6.86 4.19 -33.02
C GLU A 74 5.51 4.89 -33.23
N PRO A 75 4.54 4.24 -33.92
CA PRO A 75 3.21 4.81 -34.14
C PRO A 75 2.29 4.70 -32.92
N SER A 76 2.48 3.74 -32.02
CA SER A 76 1.62 3.58 -30.85
C SER A 76 1.91 4.65 -29.80
N GLU A 77 0.97 5.57 -29.62
CA GLU A 77 1.06 6.61 -28.57
C GLU A 77 1.12 6.01 -27.16
N GLN A 78 0.41 4.90 -26.91
CA GLN A 78 0.41 4.21 -25.62
C GLN A 78 1.79 3.63 -25.28
N LEU A 79 2.45 2.99 -26.27
CA LEU A 79 3.80 2.46 -26.11
C LEU A 79 4.82 3.58 -25.90
N TYR A 80 4.68 4.67 -26.65
CA TYR A 80 5.51 5.87 -26.48
C TYR A 80 5.33 6.50 -25.10
N ASN A 81 4.09 6.63 -24.61
CA ASN A 81 3.82 7.20 -23.30
C ASN A 81 4.41 6.36 -22.16
N TYR A 82 4.33 5.03 -22.27
CA TYR A 82 4.99 4.13 -21.31
C TYR A 82 6.50 4.32 -21.27
N TRP A 83 7.13 4.41 -22.45
CA TRP A 83 8.57 4.66 -22.54
C TRP A 83 8.95 6.04 -21.98
N TYR A 84 8.22 7.09 -22.38
CA TYR A 84 8.40 8.46 -21.89
C TYR A 84 8.34 8.51 -20.36
N THR A 85 7.27 7.98 -19.76
CA THR A 85 7.10 7.93 -18.30
C THR A 85 8.20 7.10 -17.63
N SER A 86 8.57 5.94 -18.19
CA SER A 86 9.70 5.13 -17.68
C SER A 86 11.01 5.92 -17.61
N ILE A 87 11.38 6.63 -18.68
CA ILE A 87 12.63 7.40 -18.74
C ILE A 87 12.60 8.58 -17.77
N HIS A 88 11.50 9.35 -17.71
CA HIS A 88 11.39 10.48 -16.79
C HIS A 88 11.33 10.07 -15.32
N SER A 89 10.69 8.95 -15.01
CA SER A 89 10.66 8.41 -13.66
C SER A 89 12.02 7.85 -13.23
N LEU A 90 12.76 7.20 -14.13
CA LEU A 90 14.13 6.75 -13.87
C LEU A 90 15.14 7.91 -13.78
N ALA A 91 14.95 8.98 -14.55
CA ALA A 91 15.88 10.12 -14.59
C ALA A 91 16.08 10.79 -13.21
N ASN A 92 15.09 10.70 -12.34
CA ASN A 92 15.10 11.29 -11.00
C ASN A 92 15.22 10.25 -9.88
N THR A 93 15.57 9.00 -10.20
CA THR A 93 15.63 7.92 -9.21
C THR A 93 16.75 8.16 -8.20
N ASN A 94 16.44 8.02 -6.91
CA ASN A 94 17.42 7.98 -5.82
C ASN A 94 17.74 6.54 -5.40
N TYR A 95 17.12 5.55 -6.04
CA TYR A 95 17.25 4.15 -5.69
C TYR A 95 18.63 3.59 -6.08
N PRO A 96 19.44 3.06 -5.13
CA PRO A 96 20.82 2.67 -5.41
C PRO A 96 20.97 1.62 -6.53
N CYS A 97 20.06 0.63 -6.60
CA CYS A 97 20.17 -0.39 -7.65
C CYS A 97 19.92 0.13 -9.06
N TYR A 98 19.28 1.30 -9.19
CA TYR A 98 18.96 1.97 -10.46
C TYR A 98 19.83 3.18 -10.75
N GLU A 99 20.85 3.49 -9.93
CA GLU A 99 21.74 4.63 -10.12
C GLU A 99 22.32 4.71 -11.55
N GLN A 100 22.87 3.60 -12.06
CA GLN A 100 23.39 3.54 -13.42
C GLN A 100 22.32 3.80 -14.50
N LEU A 101 21.11 3.27 -14.30
CA LEU A 101 19.99 3.49 -15.20
C LEU A 101 19.52 4.96 -15.14
N GLY A 102 19.49 5.55 -13.95
CA GLY A 102 19.14 6.95 -13.73
C GLY A 102 20.10 7.92 -14.40
N HIS A 103 21.41 7.64 -14.38
CA HIS A 103 22.40 8.44 -15.09
C HIS A 103 22.22 8.43 -16.62
N VAL A 104 21.83 7.29 -17.20
CA VAL A 104 21.54 7.21 -18.64
C VAL A 104 20.20 7.86 -18.96
N ALA A 105 19.18 7.57 -18.16
CA ALA A 105 17.84 8.12 -18.31
C ALA A 105 17.81 9.65 -18.18
N SER A 106 18.55 10.24 -17.24
CA SER A 106 18.63 11.70 -17.06
C SER A 106 19.26 12.43 -18.25
N LYS A 107 20.21 11.80 -18.95
CA LYS A 107 20.75 12.33 -20.21
C LYS A 107 19.73 12.25 -21.34
N LEU A 108 19.02 11.12 -21.44
CA LEU A 108 18.00 10.91 -22.47
C LEU A 108 16.75 11.77 -22.27
N ALA A 109 16.29 11.95 -21.04
CA ALA A 109 15.07 12.67 -20.68
C ALA A 109 15.03 14.10 -21.22
N ARG A 110 16.18 14.72 -21.48
CA ARG A 110 16.29 16.05 -22.11
C ARG A 110 15.84 16.07 -23.58
N PHE A 111 15.91 14.93 -24.25
CA PHE A 111 15.59 14.77 -25.68
C PHE A 111 14.26 14.07 -25.92
N VAL A 112 13.64 13.51 -24.87
CA VAL A 112 12.34 12.85 -24.99
C VAL A 112 11.24 13.86 -24.68
N GLN A 113 10.41 14.16 -25.67
CA GLN A 113 9.27 15.07 -25.51
C GLN A 113 7.98 14.26 -25.35
N PRO A 114 7.01 14.73 -24.54
CA PRO A 114 5.71 14.08 -24.45
C PRO A 114 4.95 14.17 -25.78
N ARG A 115 4.35 13.06 -26.23
CA ARG A 115 3.49 13.01 -27.43
C ARG A 115 2.00 12.95 -27.11
N ALA A 116 1.63 12.16 -26.10
CA ALA A 116 0.24 11.92 -25.71
C ALA A 116 -0.18 12.81 -24.53
N ARG A 117 -1.46 13.22 -24.52
CA ARG A 117 -2.11 13.87 -23.36
C ARG A 117 -2.83 12.90 -22.43
N ILE A 118 -3.03 11.65 -22.85
CA ILE A 118 -3.89 10.67 -22.17
C ILE A 118 -3.01 9.70 -21.36
N TRP A 119 -3.32 9.55 -20.07
CA TRP A 119 -2.49 8.86 -19.07
C TRP A 119 -2.74 7.34 -18.94
N ALA A 120 -3.35 6.70 -19.92
CA ALA A 120 -3.87 5.34 -19.74
C ALA A 120 -2.77 4.26 -19.60
N THR A 121 -1.67 4.37 -20.36
CA THR A 121 -0.52 3.48 -20.22
C THR A 121 0.67 4.26 -19.66
N GLY A 122 1.31 3.78 -18.61
CA GLY A 122 2.45 4.48 -18.00
C GLY A 122 3.25 3.63 -17.03
N ASN A 123 4.49 4.03 -16.78
CA ASN A 123 5.36 3.45 -15.77
C ASN A 123 5.88 4.56 -14.87
N TYR A 124 5.41 4.56 -13.63
CA TYR A 124 5.69 5.61 -12.67
C TYR A 124 6.54 5.02 -11.55
N LEU A 125 7.73 5.56 -11.38
CA LEU A 125 8.67 5.16 -10.33
C LEU A 125 8.73 6.28 -9.29
N LEU A 126 8.45 5.91 -8.04
CA LEU A 126 8.50 6.76 -6.88
C LEU A 126 9.51 6.16 -5.90
N ASP A 127 10.48 6.92 -5.42
CA ASP A 127 11.47 6.40 -4.49
C ASP A 127 11.98 7.44 -3.50
N PHE A 128 12.65 6.95 -2.47
CA PHE A 128 13.47 7.76 -1.57
C PHE A 128 14.64 6.91 -1.05
N GLU A 129 15.73 7.60 -0.72
CA GLU A 129 16.91 7.00 -0.12
C GLU A 129 17.42 7.87 1.03
N ASP A 130 17.73 7.26 2.16
CA ASP A 130 18.49 7.87 3.25
C ASP A 130 19.91 7.29 3.23
N GLN A 131 20.83 8.00 2.58
CA GLN A 131 22.21 7.53 2.37
C GLN A 131 22.96 7.34 3.69
N ASP A 132 22.74 8.20 4.68
CA ASP A 132 23.43 8.14 5.98
C ASP A 132 23.09 6.86 6.76
N ARG A 133 21.89 6.31 6.50
CA ARG A 133 21.33 5.17 7.25
C ARG A 133 21.14 3.92 6.42
N ALA A 134 21.45 4.00 5.12
CA ALA A 134 21.39 2.89 4.17
C ALA A 134 20.04 2.16 4.16
N TYR A 135 18.93 2.92 4.20
CA TYR A 135 17.59 2.41 3.93
C TYR A 135 16.87 3.27 2.90
N GLY A 136 15.95 2.64 2.19
CA GLY A 136 15.09 3.32 1.23
C GLY A 136 13.96 2.42 0.76
N SER A 137 13.06 3.02 0.00
CA SER A 137 11.97 2.28 -0.61
C SER A 137 11.70 2.79 -2.03
N LEU A 138 11.31 1.86 -2.87
CA LEU A 138 10.95 2.03 -4.26
C LEU A 138 9.50 1.56 -4.44
N PHE A 139 8.63 2.44 -4.93
CA PHE A 139 7.27 2.12 -5.31
C PHE A 139 7.08 2.40 -6.80
N GLN A 140 6.83 1.35 -7.57
CA GLN A 140 6.64 1.43 -9.01
C GLN A 140 5.19 1.04 -9.37
N VAL A 141 4.56 1.86 -10.19
CA VAL A 141 3.19 1.65 -10.69
C VAL A 141 3.26 1.54 -12.21
N LEU A 142 2.90 0.37 -12.73
CA LEU A 142 2.79 0.14 -14.17
C LEU A 142 1.32 -0.03 -14.53
N LEU A 143 0.87 0.78 -15.47
CA LEU A 143 -0.46 0.77 -16.02
C LEU A 143 -0.35 0.40 -17.50
N ILE A 144 -1.12 -0.58 -17.94
CA ILE A 144 -1.24 -0.94 -19.35
C ILE A 144 -2.69 -0.75 -19.75
N ALA A 145 -2.92 0.06 -20.79
CA ALA A 145 -4.23 0.24 -21.37
C ALA A 145 -4.57 -0.87 -22.35
N SER A 146 -5.85 -1.20 -22.42
CA SER A 146 -6.39 -2.05 -23.48
C SER A 146 -6.34 -1.30 -24.81
N GLU A 147 -5.90 -1.99 -25.87
CA GLU A 147 -5.92 -1.47 -27.24
C GLU A 147 -7.33 -1.14 -27.75
N ARG A 148 -8.36 -1.77 -27.16
CA ARG A 148 -9.77 -1.57 -27.56
C ARG A 148 -10.42 -0.39 -26.85
N THR A 149 -10.30 -0.33 -25.51
CA THR A 149 -11.03 0.67 -24.71
C THR A 149 -10.19 1.93 -24.46
N GLY A 150 -8.87 1.85 -24.62
CA GLY A 150 -7.95 2.92 -24.27
C GLY A 150 -7.87 3.19 -22.76
N LEU A 151 -8.48 2.34 -21.92
CA LEU A 151 -8.45 2.43 -20.46
C LEU A 151 -7.49 1.38 -19.86
N PRO A 152 -6.85 1.66 -18.71
CA PRO A 152 -6.01 0.69 -18.01
C PRO A 152 -6.78 -0.61 -17.69
N ASN A 153 -6.30 -1.75 -18.19
CA ASN A 153 -6.82 -3.08 -17.89
C ASN A 153 -5.81 -3.93 -17.10
N VAL A 154 -4.52 -3.60 -17.13
CA VAL A 154 -3.48 -4.23 -16.30
C VAL A 154 -2.86 -3.20 -15.37
N PHE A 155 -2.81 -3.55 -14.09
CA PHE A 155 -2.21 -2.77 -13.02
C PHE A 155 -1.14 -3.63 -12.35
N MET A 156 0.08 -3.10 -12.27
CA MET A 156 1.16 -3.72 -11.51
C MET A 156 1.70 -2.71 -10.52
N PHE A 157 1.65 -3.09 -9.25
CA PHE A 157 2.23 -2.34 -8.15
C PHE A 157 3.42 -3.12 -7.63
N LEU A 158 4.58 -2.50 -7.65
CA LEU A 158 5.80 -3.06 -7.10
C LEU A 158 6.27 -2.18 -5.95
N LEU A 159 6.45 -2.77 -4.77
CA LEU A 159 7.03 -2.12 -3.62
C LEU A 159 8.28 -2.88 -3.22
N GLU A 160 9.44 -2.28 -3.39
CA GLU A 160 10.70 -2.79 -2.88
C GLU A 160 11.17 -1.91 -1.74
N HIS A 161 11.58 -2.54 -0.65
CA HIS A 161 12.17 -1.88 0.50
C HIS A 161 13.56 -2.46 0.69
N HIS A 162 14.59 -1.63 0.84
CA HIS A 162 15.92 -2.09 1.19
C HIS A 162 16.42 -1.42 2.47
N SER A 163 17.20 -2.19 3.21
CA SER A 163 17.88 -1.74 4.41
C SER A 163 19.07 -2.65 4.68
N LEU A 164 20.20 -2.06 5.07
CA LEU A 164 21.40 -2.80 5.50
C LEU A 164 21.88 -3.85 4.47
N GLY A 165 21.77 -3.53 3.17
CA GLY A 165 22.18 -4.41 2.07
C GLY A 165 21.21 -5.57 1.77
N HIS A 166 20.06 -5.65 2.44
CA HIS A 166 18.99 -6.60 2.12
C HIS A 166 17.80 -5.87 1.50
N SER A 167 17.17 -6.46 0.48
CA SER A 167 15.90 -5.96 -0.07
C SER A 167 14.76 -6.96 0.10
N ARG A 168 13.55 -6.41 0.21
CA ARG A 168 12.27 -7.10 0.35
C ARG A 168 11.34 -6.56 -0.73
N MET A 169 10.73 -7.45 -1.51
CA MET A 169 9.95 -7.07 -2.68
C MET A 169 8.52 -7.58 -2.56
N TYR A 170 7.55 -6.69 -2.70
CA TYR A 170 6.12 -6.99 -2.79
C TYR A 170 5.64 -6.64 -4.19
N ALA A 171 4.92 -7.55 -4.85
CA ALA A 171 4.35 -7.29 -6.17
C ALA A 171 2.88 -7.67 -6.19
N LEU A 172 2.02 -6.75 -6.61
CA LEU A 172 0.60 -6.95 -6.84
C LEU A 172 0.32 -6.77 -8.33
N TYR A 173 -0.18 -7.82 -8.96
CA TYR A 173 -0.64 -7.84 -10.34
C TYR A 173 -2.15 -7.99 -10.34
N LEU A 174 -2.82 -7.10 -11.06
CA LEU A 174 -4.25 -7.05 -11.23
C LEU A 174 -4.53 -6.90 -12.73
N LYS A 175 -5.27 -7.83 -13.32
CA LYS A 175 -5.78 -7.72 -14.68
C LYS A 175 -7.29 -7.77 -14.65
N VAL A 176 -7.92 -6.81 -15.33
CA VAL A 176 -9.37 -6.60 -15.34
C VAL A 176 -9.80 -6.38 -16.78
N GLU A 177 -10.44 -7.37 -17.39
CA GLU A 177 -11.10 -7.24 -18.70
C GLU A 177 -12.58 -7.64 -18.61
N GLY A 178 -13.44 -7.02 -19.42
CA GLY A 178 -14.86 -7.35 -19.54
C GLY A 178 -15.76 -6.99 -18.33
N LEU A 179 -15.20 -6.37 -17.28
CA LEU A 179 -15.93 -6.05 -16.04
C LEU A 179 -17.05 -5.02 -16.26
N ASP A 180 -16.86 -4.07 -17.18
CA ASP A 180 -17.85 -3.08 -17.58
C ASP A 180 -19.14 -3.71 -18.10
N SER A 181 -19.01 -4.73 -18.95
CA SER A 181 -20.13 -5.44 -19.55
C SER A 181 -20.85 -6.40 -18.58
N ALA A 182 -20.15 -6.92 -17.58
CA ALA A 182 -20.73 -7.78 -16.55
C ALA A 182 -21.40 -6.97 -15.43
N LEU A 183 -20.79 -5.85 -15.03
CA LEU A 183 -21.34 -4.95 -14.04
C LEU A 183 -22.60 -4.26 -14.59
N SER A 184 -22.61 -3.84 -15.86
CA SER A 184 -23.81 -3.26 -16.48
C SER A 184 -24.98 -4.24 -16.50
N LYS A 185 -24.76 -5.51 -16.87
CA LYS A 185 -25.80 -6.56 -16.81
C LYS A 185 -26.34 -6.78 -15.40
N HIS A 186 -25.48 -6.78 -14.38
CA HIS A 186 -25.91 -6.92 -12.99
C HIS A 186 -26.57 -5.65 -12.43
N LEU A 187 -26.13 -4.47 -12.84
CA LEU A 187 -26.73 -3.16 -12.51
C LEU A 187 -28.10 -2.99 -13.16
N GLU A 188 -28.26 -3.41 -14.41
CA GLU A 188 -29.55 -3.47 -15.10
C GLU A 188 -30.51 -4.46 -14.39
N GLY A 189 -30.00 -5.61 -13.93
CA GLY A 189 -30.76 -6.53 -13.06
C GLY A 189 -31.15 -5.92 -11.70
N MET A 190 -30.30 -5.06 -11.12
CA MET A 190 -30.60 -4.28 -9.90
C MET A 190 -31.55 -3.11 -10.16
N SER A 191 -31.57 -2.55 -11.38
CA SER A 191 -32.47 -1.46 -11.75
C SER A 191 -33.95 -1.87 -11.61
N GLY A 192 -34.27 -3.16 -11.72
CA GLY A 192 -35.61 -3.68 -11.42
C GLY A 192 -36.08 -3.44 -9.98
N TRP A 193 -35.16 -3.40 -9.01
CA TRP A 193 -35.43 -3.07 -7.60
C TRP A 193 -35.29 -1.56 -7.30
N LEU A 194 -34.52 -0.84 -8.13
CA LEU A 194 -34.23 0.60 -8.01
C LEU A 194 -35.14 1.52 -8.85
N LYS A 195 -36.21 0.99 -9.46
CA LYS A 195 -37.22 1.76 -10.20
C LYS A 195 -38.16 2.55 -9.27
N SER A 196 -37.58 3.48 -8.49
CA SER A 196 -38.12 4.76 -7.97
C SER A 196 -37.25 5.21 -6.78
N PRO A 197 -36.79 6.47 -6.64
CA PRO A 197 -37.31 7.71 -7.23
C PRO A 197 -36.34 8.40 -8.23
N GLN A 198 -36.90 9.37 -8.96
CA GLN A 198 -36.42 10.05 -10.18
C GLN A 198 -34.97 10.59 -10.19
N HIS A 199 -34.28 10.73 -9.06
CA HIS A 199 -32.92 11.30 -9.00
C HIS A 199 -31.81 10.25 -9.23
N MET A 200 -32.06 8.97 -8.96
CA MET A 200 -31.12 7.88 -9.29
C MET A 200 -31.09 7.59 -10.80
N ALA A 201 -32.17 7.92 -11.51
CA ALA A 201 -32.22 7.85 -12.97
C ALA A 201 -31.29 8.89 -13.61
N GLU A 202 -31.10 10.07 -13.00
CA GLU A 202 -30.17 11.09 -13.48
C GLU A 202 -28.71 10.72 -13.22
N VAL A 203 -28.38 10.09 -12.08
CA VAL A 203 -27.03 9.57 -11.82
C VAL A 203 -26.70 8.37 -12.72
N LEU A 204 -27.65 7.46 -12.91
CA LEU A 204 -27.53 6.38 -13.89
C LEU A 204 -27.47 6.92 -15.32
N GLN A 205 -28.22 7.96 -15.65
CA GLN A 205 -28.09 8.66 -16.93
C GLN A 205 -26.75 9.36 -17.05
N LEU A 206 -26.18 9.96 -16.01
CA LEU A 206 -24.84 10.56 -16.02
C LEU A 206 -23.76 9.49 -16.22
N LEU A 207 -23.92 8.33 -15.58
CA LEU A 207 -23.05 7.15 -15.79
C LEU A 207 -23.23 6.52 -17.17
N MET A 208 -24.43 6.55 -17.74
CA MET A 208 -24.72 6.13 -19.13
C MET A 208 -24.32 7.18 -20.17
N ASN A 209 -24.30 8.46 -19.80
CA ASN A 209 -23.89 9.61 -20.62
C ASN A 209 -22.36 9.79 -20.64
N LEU A 210 -21.65 9.21 -19.66
CA LEU A 210 -20.26 8.82 -19.86
C LEU A 210 -20.28 7.80 -21.00
N LYS A 211 -20.05 8.30 -22.23
CA LYS A 211 -19.87 7.49 -23.44
C LYS A 211 -18.61 6.64 -23.28
N VAL A 212 -18.63 5.67 -22.38
CA VAL A 212 -17.72 4.53 -22.41
C VAL A 212 -18.07 3.82 -23.71
N PRO A 213 -17.14 3.68 -24.67
CA PRO A 213 -17.43 3.00 -25.92
C PRO A 213 -17.93 1.59 -25.61
N GLN A 214 -19.24 1.36 -25.78
CA GLN A 214 -19.85 0.05 -25.63
C GLN A 214 -19.37 -0.81 -26.81
N HIS A 215 -18.20 -1.41 -26.64
CA HIS A 215 -17.70 -2.44 -27.52
C HIS A 215 -18.20 -3.80 -27.04
N SER A 216 -18.33 -4.75 -27.98
CA SER A 216 -18.80 -6.13 -27.77
C SER A 216 -18.39 -6.70 -26.41
N PRO A 217 -19.29 -7.40 -25.68
CA PRO A 217 -18.99 -7.89 -24.34
C PRO A 217 -17.80 -8.84 -24.38
N ASP A 218 -16.65 -8.37 -23.92
CA ASP A 218 -15.50 -9.23 -23.68
C ASP A 218 -15.85 -10.17 -22.51
N ASN A 219 -15.34 -11.40 -22.56
CA ASN A 219 -15.46 -12.31 -21.42
C ASN A 219 -14.73 -11.69 -20.22
N VAL A 220 -15.37 -11.70 -19.06
CA VAL A 220 -14.80 -11.31 -17.78
C VAL A 220 -13.54 -12.12 -17.55
N HIS A 221 -12.44 -11.41 -17.40
CA HIS A 221 -11.14 -11.97 -17.10
C HIS A 221 -10.53 -11.16 -15.98
N LEU A 222 -10.68 -11.66 -14.75
CA LEU A 222 -10.06 -11.06 -13.58
C LEU A 222 -8.92 -11.95 -13.10
N GLU A 223 -7.72 -11.39 -13.04
CA GLU A 223 -6.56 -12.05 -12.45
C GLU A 223 -6.00 -11.19 -11.32
N LEU A 224 -5.75 -11.84 -10.18
CA LEU A 224 -5.09 -11.26 -9.03
C LEU A 224 -3.89 -12.15 -8.69
N ILE A 225 -2.68 -11.61 -8.78
CA ILE A 225 -1.46 -12.31 -8.37
C ILE A 225 -0.71 -11.43 -7.37
N PHE A 226 -0.47 -11.96 -6.18
CA PHE A 226 0.31 -11.30 -5.15
C PHE A 226 1.59 -12.11 -4.87
N LYS A 227 2.74 -11.44 -4.94
CA LYS A 227 4.06 -12.02 -4.71
C LYS A 227 4.80 -11.33 -3.58
N ILE A 228 5.55 -12.12 -2.81
CA ILE A 228 6.50 -11.65 -1.79
C ILE A 228 7.85 -12.29 -2.10
N ASP A 229 8.90 -11.48 -2.23
CA ASP A 229 10.27 -11.91 -2.49
C ASP A 229 10.37 -12.90 -3.67
N GLY A 230 9.65 -12.60 -4.76
CA GLY A 230 9.57 -13.41 -5.97
C GLY A 230 8.66 -14.65 -5.89
N ARG A 231 8.14 -14.99 -4.71
CA ARG A 231 7.26 -16.14 -4.49
C ARG A 231 5.79 -15.74 -4.61
N THR A 232 4.99 -16.48 -5.38
CA THR A 232 3.55 -16.25 -5.47
C THR A 232 2.86 -16.76 -4.20
N ILE A 233 2.21 -15.86 -3.47
CA ILE A 233 1.46 -16.17 -2.23
C ILE A 233 -0.03 -16.33 -2.55
N ILE A 234 -0.58 -15.46 -3.40
CA ILE A 234 -1.98 -15.52 -3.84
C ILE A 234 -1.99 -15.49 -5.36
N ALA A 235 -2.78 -16.39 -5.95
CA ALA A 235 -3.14 -16.36 -7.37
C ALA A 235 -4.62 -16.71 -7.47
N GLN A 236 -5.44 -15.78 -7.94
CA GLN A 236 -6.86 -15.97 -8.17
C GLN A 236 -7.21 -15.57 -9.59
N TYR A 237 -8.11 -16.36 -10.18
CA TYR A 237 -8.65 -16.15 -11.51
C TYR A 237 -10.18 -16.27 -11.44
N LEU A 238 -10.88 -15.27 -11.98
CA LEU A 238 -12.34 -15.29 -12.10
C LEU A 238 -12.73 -15.08 -13.57
N ASP A 239 -13.54 -16.01 -14.05
CA ASP A 239 -14.22 -15.96 -15.34
C ASP A 239 -15.68 -15.49 -15.15
N ASN A 240 -16.46 -15.47 -16.25
CA ASN A 240 -17.89 -15.11 -16.19
C ASN A 240 -18.68 -15.92 -15.16
N ASN A 241 -18.41 -17.22 -15.04
CA ASN A 241 -19.21 -18.13 -14.22
C ASN A 241 -18.86 -17.97 -12.73
N ASN A 242 -17.58 -17.88 -12.41
CA ASN A 242 -17.13 -17.67 -11.03
C ASN A 242 -17.47 -16.27 -10.54
N PHE A 243 -17.43 -15.25 -11.41
CA PHE A 243 -17.79 -13.88 -11.06
C PHE A 243 -19.27 -13.77 -10.69
N THR A 244 -20.18 -14.41 -11.45
CA THR A 244 -21.62 -14.38 -11.14
C THR A 244 -21.92 -15.09 -9.82
N HIS A 245 -21.27 -16.22 -9.53
CA HIS A 245 -21.40 -16.90 -8.24
C HIS A 245 -20.89 -16.03 -7.08
N TRP A 246 -19.72 -15.41 -7.23
CA TRP A 246 -19.15 -14.52 -6.21
C TRP A 246 -20.03 -13.29 -5.96
N ALA A 247 -20.57 -12.67 -7.03
CA ALA A 247 -21.51 -11.56 -6.92
C ALA A 247 -22.83 -11.96 -6.23
N LEU A 248 -23.33 -13.17 -6.49
CA LEU A 248 -24.50 -13.73 -5.81
C LEU A 248 -24.25 -14.00 -4.33
N GLU A 249 -23.07 -14.48 -3.95
CA GLU A 249 -22.69 -14.67 -2.55
C GLU A 249 -22.54 -13.33 -1.81
N ILE A 250 -21.95 -12.31 -2.43
CA ILE A 250 -21.95 -10.95 -1.87
C ILE A 250 -23.37 -10.42 -1.71
N LYS A 251 -24.24 -10.66 -2.70
CA LYS A 251 -25.65 -10.27 -2.61
C LYS A 251 -26.33 -10.98 -1.43
N ARG A 252 -26.11 -12.28 -1.24
CA ARG A 252 -26.63 -13.04 -0.09
C ARG A 252 -26.12 -12.48 1.23
N LEU A 253 -24.81 -12.26 1.35
CA LEU A 253 -24.16 -11.62 2.48
C LEU A 253 -24.75 -10.23 2.80
N SER A 254 -25.09 -9.46 1.78
CA SER A 254 -25.71 -8.13 1.95
C SER A 254 -27.19 -8.17 2.33
N SER A 255 -27.89 -9.24 1.98
CA SER A 255 -29.35 -9.39 2.11
C SER A 255 -29.82 -10.09 3.39
N LEU A 256 -28.92 -10.79 4.07
CA LEU A 256 -29.24 -11.55 5.28
C LEU A 256 -28.90 -10.70 6.51
N TYR A 257 -29.90 -10.56 7.38
CA TYR A 257 -29.84 -9.89 8.69
C TYR A 257 -28.86 -10.65 9.60
N PHE A 258 -27.59 -10.23 9.65
CA PHE A 258 -26.58 -10.96 10.40
C PHE A 258 -26.17 -10.26 11.69
N GLU A 259 -26.36 -10.99 12.79
CA GLU A 259 -25.49 -10.88 13.95
C GLU A 259 -24.27 -11.76 13.71
N PHE A 260 -23.08 -11.19 13.75
CA PHE A 260 -21.85 -11.96 13.64
C PHE A 260 -20.76 -11.37 14.51
N SER A 261 -19.88 -12.24 15.00
CA SER A 261 -18.66 -11.85 15.70
C SER A 261 -17.46 -12.23 14.84
N VAL A 262 -16.52 -11.30 14.71
CA VAL A 262 -15.25 -11.50 14.02
C VAL A 262 -14.16 -11.50 15.08
N ASN A 263 -13.34 -12.54 15.09
CA ASN A 263 -12.08 -12.55 15.82
C ASN A 263 -10.98 -13.06 14.89
N TYR A 264 -10.13 -12.16 14.44
CA TYR A 264 -9.02 -12.46 13.56
C TYR A 264 -7.72 -12.03 14.25
N GLN A 265 -6.77 -12.96 14.37
CA GLN A 265 -5.44 -12.69 14.93
C GLN A 265 -4.37 -13.30 14.05
N SER A 266 -3.32 -12.55 13.75
CA SER A 266 -2.22 -12.97 12.89
C SER A 266 -0.90 -12.46 13.44
N LEU A 267 0.02 -13.40 13.67
CA LEU A 267 1.38 -13.12 14.11
C LEU A 267 2.34 -13.38 12.94
N GLN A 268 3.18 -12.41 12.63
CA GLN A 268 4.15 -12.47 11.55
C GLN A 268 5.54 -12.07 12.07
N PHE A 269 6.58 -12.66 11.50
CA PHE A 269 7.97 -12.34 11.81
C PHE A 269 8.66 -11.80 10.55
N PRO A 270 8.40 -10.54 10.18
CA PRO A 270 8.74 -10.02 8.85
C PRO A 270 10.25 -9.86 8.62
N LEU A 271 11.09 -9.83 9.66
CA LEU A 271 12.54 -9.70 9.52
C LEU A 271 13.26 -10.51 10.60
N ILE A 272 14.19 -11.37 10.18
CA ILE A 272 15.17 -12.02 11.04
C ILE A 272 16.49 -12.04 10.26
N ILE A 273 17.40 -11.14 10.62
CA ILE A 273 18.79 -11.12 10.13
C ILE A 273 19.66 -11.46 11.33
N ALA A 274 20.50 -12.47 11.21
CA ALA A 274 21.45 -12.85 12.24
C ALA A 274 22.81 -13.07 11.59
N HIS A 275 23.84 -12.46 12.16
CA HIS A 275 25.22 -12.64 11.78
C HIS A 275 26.00 -12.99 13.03
N GLN A 276 26.78 -14.07 12.95
CA GLN A 276 27.65 -14.51 14.02
C GLN A 276 29.08 -14.56 13.50
N SER A 277 29.97 -13.82 14.15
CA SER A 277 31.39 -13.77 13.82
C SER A 277 32.24 -13.97 15.08
N PRO A 278 33.42 -14.59 14.98
CA PRO A 278 34.35 -14.63 16.11
C PRO A 278 34.91 -13.22 16.38
N SER A 279 35.03 -12.87 17.65
CA SER A 279 35.82 -11.73 18.11
C SER A 279 37.32 -12.05 18.04
N ASP A 280 38.17 -11.03 18.25
CA ASP A 280 39.63 -11.18 18.26
C ASP A 280 40.14 -12.18 19.31
N PHE A 281 39.38 -12.38 20.40
CA PHE A 281 39.69 -13.36 21.45
C PHE A 281 38.97 -14.70 21.25
N GLY A 282 38.40 -14.93 20.07
CA GLY A 282 37.81 -16.20 19.64
C GLY A 282 36.38 -16.47 20.11
N ALA A 283 35.79 -15.60 20.93
CA ALA A 283 34.40 -15.79 21.37
C ALA A 283 33.39 -15.23 20.36
N PRO A 284 32.21 -15.86 20.20
CA PRO A 284 31.26 -15.45 19.19
C PRO A 284 30.55 -14.14 19.56
N VAL A 285 30.56 -13.22 18.61
CA VAL A 285 29.74 -12.00 18.58
C VAL A 285 28.51 -12.28 17.73
N LEU A 286 27.33 -11.95 18.27
CA LEU A 286 26.04 -12.05 17.62
C LEU A 286 25.51 -10.65 17.33
N VAL A 287 25.34 -10.34 16.05
CA VAL A 287 24.58 -9.20 15.56
C VAL A 287 23.26 -9.71 15.02
N GLN A 288 22.15 -9.31 15.63
CA GLN A 288 20.84 -9.80 15.22
C GLN A 288 19.81 -8.68 15.14
N ILE A 289 19.07 -8.63 14.04
CA ILE A 289 17.89 -7.78 13.88
C ILE A 289 16.69 -8.71 13.69
N ARG A 290 15.74 -8.63 14.61
CA ARG A 290 14.50 -9.40 14.54
C ARG A 290 13.30 -8.47 14.68
N SER A 291 12.21 -8.82 14.05
CA SER A 291 10.94 -8.12 14.23
C SER A 291 9.76 -9.09 14.26
N ALA A 292 8.74 -8.72 15.02
CA ALA A 292 7.47 -9.40 15.11
C ALA A 292 6.34 -8.39 14.96
N SER A 293 5.28 -8.76 14.25
CA SER A 293 4.06 -7.97 14.14
C SER A 293 2.85 -8.83 14.44
N LEU A 294 1.93 -8.28 15.23
CA LEU A 294 0.64 -8.85 15.57
C LEU A 294 -0.45 -7.94 15.02
N ILE A 295 -1.34 -8.50 14.21
CA ILE A 295 -2.60 -7.88 13.82
C ILE A 295 -3.71 -8.62 14.56
N SER A 296 -4.59 -7.88 15.22
CA SER A 296 -5.76 -8.42 15.91
C SER A 296 -6.97 -7.55 15.58
N THR A 297 -7.97 -8.15 14.95
CA THR A 297 -9.25 -7.52 14.63
C THR A 297 -10.34 -8.27 15.37
N ARG A 298 -11.02 -7.59 16.29
CA ARG A 298 -12.18 -8.13 16.98
C ARG A 298 -13.38 -7.25 16.70
N GLY A 299 -14.52 -7.82 16.33
CA GLY A 299 -15.72 -7.03 16.14
C GLY A 299 -16.98 -7.85 16.33
N SER A 300 -18.09 -7.16 16.48
CA SER A 300 -19.41 -7.74 16.52
C SER A 300 -20.42 -6.80 15.91
N ILE A 301 -21.33 -7.34 15.11
CA ILE A 301 -22.52 -6.63 14.66
C ILE A 301 -23.70 -7.30 15.37
N SER A 302 -24.53 -6.51 16.05
CA SER A 302 -25.75 -6.95 16.71
C SER A 302 -26.93 -6.07 16.33
N GLN A 303 -28.13 -6.65 16.37
CA GLN A 303 -29.36 -5.95 16.03
C GLN A 303 -30.15 -5.67 17.31
N GLU A 304 -30.46 -4.41 17.57
CA GLU A 304 -31.25 -4.01 18.72
C GLU A 304 -32.69 -3.71 18.27
N ASN A 305 -33.67 -4.37 18.90
CA ASN A 305 -35.12 -4.20 18.73
C ASN A 305 -35.66 -4.11 17.28
N GLU A 306 -36.25 -5.20 16.77
CA GLU A 306 -37.07 -5.25 15.54
C GLU A 306 -36.48 -4.48 14.32
N GLY A 307 -35.15 -4.38 14.21
CA GLY A 307 -34.46 -3.82 13.04
C GLY A 307 -34.34 -2.30 12.95
N LYS A 308 -34.63 -1.55 14.02
CA LYS A 308 -34.51 -0.08 14.02
C LYS A 308 -33.09 0.43 14.30
N ALA A 309 -32.32 -0.28 15.12
CA ALA A 309 -30.97 0.10 15.52
C ALA A 309 -29.99 -1.06 15.29
N ARG A 310 -28.82 -0.76 14.71
CA ARG A 310 -27.75 -1.74 14.49
C ARG A 310 -26.49 -1.29 15.19
N ASN A 311 -26.00 -2.10 16.11
CA ASN A 311 -24.76 -1.80 16.85
C ASN A 311 -23.63 -2.56 16.16
N ALA A 312 -22.63 -1.84 15.68
CA ALA A 312 -21.43 -2.40 15.08
C ALA A 312 -20.21 -1.95 15.87
N GLU A 313 -19.50 -2.92 16.44
CA GLU A 313 -18.27 -2.74 17.20
C GLU A 313 -17.10 -3.39 16.45
N LEU A 314 -15.97 -2.71 16.38
CA LEU A 314 -14.75 -3.17 15.73
C LEU A 314 -13.52 -2.59 16.45
N ASP A 315 -12.77 -3.42 17.17
CA ASP A 315 -11.48 -3.12 17.78
C ASP A 315 -10.35 -3.66 16.89
N LEU A 316 -9.68 -2.75 16.18
CA LEU A 316 -8.49 -3.05 15.39
C LEU A 316 -7.24 -2.73 16.21
N ARG A 317 -6.35 -3.71 16.36
CA ARG A 317 -5.08 -3.59 17.06
C ARG A 317 -3.94 -4.05 16.16
N TYR A 318 -2.91 -3.24 16.07
CA TYR A 318 -1.65 -3.56 15.42
C TYR A 318 -0.51 -3.33 16.40
N SER A 319 0.38 -4.31 16.53
CA SER A 319 1.53 -4.24 17.43
C SER A 319 2.75 -4.73 16.71
N TRP A 320 3.76 -3.88 16.55
CA TRP A 320 5.05 -4.22 15.97
C TRP A 320 6.14 -4.06 17.02
N ASN A 321 7.02 -5.05 17.11
CA ASN A 321 8.19 -5.09 17.98
C ASN A 321 9.42 -5.40 17.13
N GLY A 322 10.38 -4.48 17.09
CA GLY A 322 11.70 -4.67 16.51
C GLY A 322 12.77 -4.74 17.60
N VAL A 323 13.69 -5.69 17.50
CA VAL A 323 14.84 -5.82 18.40
C VAL A 323 16.13 -5.90 17.58
N THR A 324 17.03 -4.96 17.84
CA THR A 324 18.42 -4.98 17.34
C THR A 324 19.33 -5.36 18.49
N THR A 325 20.12 -6.41 18.31
CA THR A 325 20.94 -7.06 19.32
C THR A 325 22.39 -6.99 18.88
N LEU A 326 23.26 -6.54 19.77
CA LEU A 326 24.71 -6.71 19.67
C LEU A 326 25.18 -7.35 20.96
N LYS A 327 25.59 -8.62 20.88
CA LYS A 327 25.99 -9.41 22.05
C LYS A 327 27.26 -10.18 21.77
N MET A 328 28.02 -10.43 22.81
CA MET A 328 29.25 -11.19 22.80
C MET A 328 29.16 -12.26 23.86
N TYR A 329 29.39 -13.51 23.48
CA TYR A 329 29.35 -14.62 24.43
C TYR A 329 30.66 -14.65 25.21
N ASP A 330 30.59 -14.67 26.53
CA ASP A 330 31.73 -14.90 27.40
C ASP A 330 31.74 -16.38 27.84
N PRO A 331 32.71 -17.18 27.36
CA PRO A 331 32.81 -18.59 27.70
C PRO A 331 33.20 -18.83 29.17
N ILE A 332 33.84 -17.86 29.85
CA ILE A 332 34.29 -18.01 31.24
C ILE A 332 33.10 -17.89 32.19
N SER A 333 32.24 -16.89 31.98
CA SER A 333 31.05 -16.69 32.82
C SER A 333 29.79 -17.38 32.30
N ASN A 334 29.85 -18.01 31.11
CA ASN A 334 28.74 -18.60 30.38
C ASN A 334 27.56 -17.62 30.21
N LYS A 335 27.86 -16.37 29.86
CA LYS A 335 26.86 -15.29 29.72
C LYS A 335 27.07 -14.49 28.46
N TRP A 336 25.99 -13.93 27.94
CA TRP A 336 26.03 -12.94 26.87
C TRP A 336 26.13 -11.54 27.46
N HIS A 337 27.15 -10.80 27.04
CA HIS A 337 27.33 -9.39 27.38
C HIS A 337 27.03 -8.55 26.15
N GLY A 338 26.34 -7.42 26.31
CA GLY A 338 26.04 -6.55 25.18
C GLY A 338 24.83 -5.67 25.41
N ALA A 339 24.16 -5.29 24.32
CA ALA A 339 23.00 -4.42 24.34
C ALA A 339 21.90 -4.92 23.40
N ASP A 340 20.66 -4.79 23.87
CA ASP A 340 19.45 -4.95 23.08
C ASP A 340 18.76 -3.61 22.94
N ARG A 341 18.49 -3.21 21.70
CA ARG A 341 17.66 -2.05 21.38
C ARG A 341 16.31 -2.53 20.90
N THR A 342 15.25 -2.15 21.62
CA THR A 342 13.86 -2.48 21.31
C THR A 342 13.14 -1.26 20.76
N ARG A 343 12.30 -1.48 19.75
CA ARG A 343 11.44 -0.47 19.14
C ARG A 343 10.04 -1.05 19.06
N ASN A 344 9.05 -0.34 19.57
CA ASN A 344 7.67 -0.78 19.63
C ASN A 344 6.78 0.25 18.94
N VAL A 345 5.85 -0.24 18.13
CA VAL A 345 4.75 0.55 17.58
C VAL A 345 3.46 -0.18 17.93
N HIS A 346 2.56 0.49 18.62
CA HIS A 346 1.24 -0.02 18.95
C HIS A 346 0.20 0.94 18.39
N ILE A 347 -0.69 0.42 17.54
CA ILE A 347 -1.82 1.15 17.00
C ILE A 347 -3.09 0.46 17.49
N ARG A 348 -4.02 1.24 18.03
CA ARG A 348 -5.33 0.75 18.46
C ARG A 348 -6.41 1.70 18.01
N LEU A 349 -7.34 1.16 17.21
CA LEU A 349 -8.45 1.87 16.60
C LEU A 349 -9.76 1.09 16.83
N PRO A 350 -10.40 1.23 18.00
CA PRO A 350 -11.75 0.78 18.23
C PRO A 350 -12.79 1.76 17.68
N PHE A 351 -13.74 1.21 16.96
CA PHE A 351 -14.92 1.87 16.42
C PHE A 351 -16.15 1.19 17.02
N ALA A 352 -17.06 1.98 17.60
CA ALA A 352 -18.37 1.51 17.99
C ALA A 352 -19.39 2.49 17.39
N THR A 353 -20.24 1.99 16.50
CA THR A 353 -21.25 2.78 15.81
C THR A 353 -22.61 2.14 15.99
N GLN A 354 -23.58 2.90 16.43
CA GLN A 354 -24.99 2.55 16.35
C GLN A 354 -25.57 3.21 15.10
N LEU A 355 -26.01 2.40 14.14
CA LEU A 355 -26.72 2.85 12.94
C LEU A 355 -28.22 2.77 13.22
N ASN A 356 -28.85 3.93 13.40
CA ASN A 356 -30.30 4.02 13.53
C ASN A 356 -30.92 4.34 12.17
N LEU A 357 -31.80 3.47 11.69
CA LEU A 357 -32.52 3.63 10.44
C LEU A 357 -33.95 4.09 10.75
N GLN A 358 -34.20 5.41 10.65
CA GLN A 358 -35.56 5.95 10.79
C GLN A 358 -36.15 6.27 9.42
N THR A 359 -37.09 5.43 8.97
CA THR A 359 -37.96 5.74 7.83
C THR A 359 -39.19 6.49 8.35
N LYS A 360 -39.21 7.83 8.24
CA LYS A 360 -40.42 8.61 8.51
C LYS A 360 -41.22 8.76 7.22
N GLN A 361 -42.37 8.08 7.16
CA GLN A 361 -43.38 8.33 6.15
C GLN A 361 -44.26 9.48 6.69
N THR A 362 -44.13 10.67 6.10
CA THR A 362 -44.92 11.83 6.54
C THR A 362 -46.13 11.93 5.63
N ASP A 363 -47.30 11.63 6.17
CA ASP A 363 -48.56 11.86 5.47
C ASP A 363 -48.69 13.36 5.15
N GLN A 364 -48.76 13.68 3.86
CA GLN A 364 -49.01 14.98 3.20
C GLN A 364 -47.89 15.58 2.33
N SER A 365 -46.73 14.94 2.17
CA SER A 365 -45.94 15.09 0.94
C SER A 365 -45.00 13.91 0.77
N SER A 366 -45.05 13.27 -0.39
CA SER A 366 -44.34 12.04 -0.76
C SER A 366 -42.80 12.19 -0.76
N ARG A 367 -42.21 12.33 0.43
CA ARG A 367 -40.76 12.26 0.64
C ARG A 367 -40.44 11.31 1.78
N SER A 368 -40.10 10.08 1.42
CA SER A 368 -39.34 9.18 2.29
C SER A 368 -37.89 9.68 2.34
N PHE A 369 -37.46 10.23 3.47
CA PHE A 369 -36.04 10.52 3.70
C PHE A 369 -35.45 9.42 4.58
N PHE A 370 -34.27 8.92 4.20
CA PHE A 370 -33.50 8.00 5.02
C PHE A 370 -32.62 8.83 5.96
N LYS A 371 -33.00 8.91 7.24
CA LYS A 371 -32.12 9.47 8.27
C LYS A 371 -31.26 8.33 8.81
N VAL A 372 -29.98 8.31 8.42
CA VAL A 372 -28.96 7.47 9.05
C VAL A 372 -28.28 8.31 10.13
N THR A 373 -28.55 8.01 11.39
CA THR A 373 -27.78 8.56 12.51
C THR A 373 -26.76 7.54 12.96
N ALA A 374 -25.48 7.92 12.92
CA ALA A 374 -24.38 7.16 13.48
C ALA A 374 -24.04 7.74 14.86
N VAL A 375 -24.43 7.05 15.93
CA VAL A 375 -24.04 7.44 17.30
C VAL A 375 -22.76 6.67 17.66
N ARG A 376 -21.68 7.39 17.98
CA ARG A 376 -20.44 6.77 18.44
C ARG A 376 -20.53 6.52 19.95
N HIS A 377 -20.41 5.28 20.39
CA HIS A 377 -20.47 4.95 21.82
C HIS A 377 -19.21 5.45 22.57
N ARG A 378 -19.45 5.92 23.79
CA ARG A 378 -18.49 6.62 24.68
C ARG A 378 -17.62 5.68 25.52
N ASP A 379 -17.92 4.38 25.53
CA ASP A 379 -17.41 3.46 26.55
C ASP A 379 -16.02 2.92 26.19
N PHE A 380 -14.99 3.71 26.49
CA PHE A 380 -13.61 3.24 26.52
C PHE A 380 -13.21 2.90 27.95
N VAL A 381 -12.44 1.80 28.11
CA VAL A 381 -11.81 1.47 29.39
C VAL A 381 -10.89 2.64 29.79
N PRO A 382 -11.03 3.20 31.00
CA PRO A 382 -10.13 4.23 31.50
C PRO A 382 -8.67 3.75 31.38
N GLY A 383 -7.83 4.53 30.70
CA GLY A 383 -6.43 4.18 30.41
C GLY A 383 -6.17 3.68 28.98
N SER A 384 -7.20 3.45 28.17
CA SER A 384 -7.03 3.13 26.74
C SER A 384 -7.15 4.37 25.86
N ARG A 385 -6.08 5.18 25.79
CA ARG A 385 -5.97 6.22 24.78
C ARG A 385 -5.94 5.57 23.38
N LEU A 386 -6.84 5.99 22.49
CA LEU A 386 -6.93 5.52 21.10
C LEU A 386 -5.79 6.13 20.32
N GLY A 387 -5.18 5.41 19.38
CA GLY A 387 -4.18 5.99 18.49
C GLY A 387 -2.91 5.17 18.39
N MET A 388 -1.78 5.86 18.28
CA MET A 388 -0.46 5.29 17.98
C MET A 388 0.51 5.61 19.12
N VAL A 389 1.10 4.57 19.70
CA VAL A 389 2.21 4.68 20.64
C VAL A 389 3.45 4.14 19.95
N TRP A 390 4.49 4.96 19.87
CA TRP A 390 5.82 4.55 19.45
C TRP A 390 6.79 4.74 20.60
N HIS A 391 7.66 3.76 20.83
CA HIS A 391 8.66 3.83 21.89
C HIS A 391 9.93 3.09 21.49
N ALA A 392 11.07 3.71 21.73
CA ALA A 392 12.38 3.10 21.54
C ALA A 392 13.11 3.04 22.88
N SER A 393 13.73 1.89 23.19
CA SER A 393 14.59 1.77 24.37
C SER A 393 15.83 0.93 24.12
N THR A 394 16.93 1.27 24.79
CA THR A 394 18.17 0.49 24.78
C THR A 394 18.40 -0.10 26.17
N ARG A 395 18.63 -1.40 26.24
CA ARG A 395 18.89 -2.14 27.47
C ARG A 395 20.23 -2.83 27.35
N LEU A 396 21.11 -2.59 28.32
CA LEU A 396 22.27 -3.45 28.50
C LEU A 396 21.79 -4.82 28.93
N VAL A 397 22.37 -5.86 28.35
CA VAL A 397 22.09 -7.25 28.66
C VAL A 397 22.74 -7.52 30.02
N SER A 398 22.00 -7.19 31.08
CA SER A 398 22.39 -7.40 32.47
C SER A 398 21.24 -8.07 33.22
N ASN A 399 21.58 -8.87 34.22
CA ASN A 399 20.67 -9.77 34.94
C ASN A 399 19.56 -9.08 35.75
N LYS A 400 19.43 -7.74 35.71
CA LYS A 400 18.42 -7.00 36.46
C LYS A 400 17.52 -6.20 35.52
N PRO A 401 16.22 -6.53 35.40
CA PRO A 401 15.28 -5.65 34.75
C PRO A 401 15.20 -4.36 35.58
N LEU A 402 15.65 -3.24 35.02
CA LEU A 402 15.30 -1.92 35.54
C LEU A 402 13.80 -1.73 35.28
N ILE A 403 12.99 -2.03 36.28
CA ILE A 403 11.58 -1.62 36.31
C ILE A 403 11.61 -0.10 36.46
N LYS A 404 11.52 0.62 35.34
CA LYS A 404 11.22 2.05 35.41
C LYS A 404 9.82 2.19 35.99
N THR A 405 9.71 3.08 36.98
CA THR A 405 8.46 3.66 37.43
C THR A 405 7.71 4.29 36.25
N SER A 406 6.39 4.42 36.40
CA SER A 406 5.42 4.97 35.45
C SER A 406 5.99 6.02 34.47
N PRO A 407 5.55 6.01 33.18
CA PRO A 407 6.11 6.85 32.14
C PRO A 407 6.05 8.32 32.56
N ASN A 408 7.21 8.99 32.54
CA ASN A 408 7.26 10.42 32.86
C ASN A 408 6.84 11.20 31.62
N ILE A 409 5.62 11.73 31.62
CA ILE A 409 5.06 12.54 30.53
C ILE A 409 5.56 13.97 30.73
N THR A 410 6.31 14.50 29.76
CA THR A 410 6.97 15.81 29.90
C THR A 410 6.27 16.92 29.14
N ASP A 411 5.60 16.59 28.03
CA ASP A 411 5.02 17.58 27.11
C ASP A 411 3.78 16.97 26.41
N GLU A 412 2.66 17.70 26.44
CA GLU A 412 1.36 17.26 25.92
C GLU A 412 0.68 18.39 25.14
N TRP A 413 0.40 18.15 23.87
CA TRP A 413 -0.38 19.01 23.00
C TRP A 413 -1.78 18.42 22.80
N THR A 414 -2.81 19.26 22.79
CA THR A 414 -4.18 18.83 22.46
C THR A 414 -4.89 19.86 21.58
N MET A 415 -5.78 19.40 20.71
CA MET A 415 -6.62 20.22 19.84
C MET A 415 -7.98 19.56 19.65
N ASP A 416 -9.04 20.33 19.83
CA ASP A 416 -10.41 19.88 19.59
C ASP A 416 -10.74 19.99 18.10
N SER A 417 -11.24 18.90 17.51
CA SER A 417 -11.76 18.87 16.15
C SER A 417 -13.26 18.58 16.19
N GLU A 418 -14.05 19.63 15.99
CA GLU A 418 -15.51 19.53 15.95
C GLU A 418 -15.99 18.61 14.82
N ASP A 419 -15.37 18.71 13.63
CA ASP A 419 -15.66 17.86 12.46
C ASP A 419 -15.45 16.37 12.72
N LEU A 420 -14.39 16.01 13.45
CA LEU A 420 -14.09 14.62 13.80
C LEU A 420 -14.87 14.14 15.03
N GLY A 421 -15.50 15.07 15.78
CA GLY A 421 -16.08 14.80 17.09
C GLY A 421 -15.05 14.30 18.10
N ALA A 422 -13.80 14.71 17.96
CA ALA A 422 -12.68 14.18 18.75
C ALA A 422 -11.66 15.26 19.14
N ARG A 423 -11.12 15.13 20.35
CA ARG A 423 -9.92 15.81 20.83
C ARG A 423 -8.70 15.03 20.39
N LEU A 424 -7.91 15.61 19.52
CA LEU A 424 -6.61 15.09 19.12
C LEU A 424 -5.58 15.46 20.18
N GLY A 425 -4.68 14.55 20.51
CA GLY A 425 -3.62 14.75 21.48
C GLY A 425 -2.30 14.14 21.02
N ALA A 426 -1.20 14.77 21.38
CA ALA A 426 0.15 14.27 21.18
C ALA A 426 0.92 14.43 22.48
N SER A 427 1.65 13.41 22.92
CA SER A 427 2.52 13.53 24.09
C SER A 427 3.83 12.78 23.91
N VAL A 428 4.84 13.23 24.65
CA VAL A 428 6.17 12.63 24.69
C VAL A 428 6.46 12.09 26.09
N PHE A 429 7.06 10.90 26.17
CA PHE A 429 7.32 10.21 27.43
C PHE A 429 8.67 9.47 27.45
N ASP A 430 9.20 9.26 28.65
CA ASP A 430 10.42 8.50 28.95
C ASP A 430 11.73 8.99 28.31
N CYS A 431 11.74 10.21 27.76
CA CYS A 431 12.89 10.84 27.10
C CYS A 431 13.98 11.27 28.11
N GLY A 432 15.24 10.98 27.77
CA GLY A 432 16.39 11.16 28.68
C GLY A 432 16.90 12.60 28.81
N ASN A 433 16.64 13.44 27.80
CA ASN A 433 16.98 14.87 27.78
C ASN A 433 15.68 15.70 27.70
N GLN A 434 15.75 17.03 27.84
CA GLN A 434 14.66 17.97 27.48
C GLN A 434 14.42 17.99 25.95
N GLU A 435 14.26 16.82 25.33
CA GLU A 435 13.72 16.73 23.98
C GLU A 435 12.28 17.21 24.03
N THR A 436 11.99 18.28 23.29
CA THR A 436 10.65 18.88 23.24
C THR A 436 9.75 18.06 22.34
N LEU A 437 8.43 18.15 22.52
CA LEU A 437 7.47 17.57 21.58
C LEU A 437 7.71 18.05 20.15
N GLN A 438 8.23 19.27 19.99
CA GLN A 438 8.61 19.83 18.70
C GLN A 438 9.73 19.03 18.01
N ASP A 439 10.76 18.57 18.72
CA ASP A 439 11.86 17.79 18.14
C ASP A 439 11.40 16.39 17.70
N SER A 440 10.50 15.79 18.49
CA SER A 440 9.87 14.51 18.15
C SER A 440 8.89 14.63 16.97
N LEU A 441 8.11 15.71 16.90
CA LEU A 441 7.25 16.00 15.75
C LEU A 441 8.04 16.38 14.51
N GLN A 442 9.22 16.99 14.64
CA GLN A 442 10.11 17.23 13.51
C GLN A 442 10.55 15.93 12.85
N LEU A 443 10.69 14.83 13.59
CA LEU A 443 10.98 13.51 13.03
C LEU A 443 9.82 13.03 12.14
N LEU A 444 8.58 13.12 12.63
CA LEU A 444 7.38 12.80 11.84
C LEU A 444 7.27 13.72 10.61
N LYS A 445 7.54 15.01 10.76
CA LYS A 445 7.53 15.98 9.65
C LYS A 445 8.59 15.65 8.61
N LYS A 446 9.80 15.26 9.04
CA LYS A 446 10.90 14.84 8.14
C LYS A 446 10.48 13.68 7.25
N ALA A 447 9.71 12.74 7.76
CA ALA A 447 9.16 11.65 6.96
C ALA A 447 8.31 12.13 5.78
N PHE A 448 7.70 13.32 5.82
CA PHE A 448 6.87 13.87 4.73
C PHE A 448 7.54 14.99 3.92
N LEU A 449 8.77 15.38 4.25
CA LEU A 449 9.50 16.36 3.44
C LEU A 449 9.73 15.85 2.01
N ALA A 450 9.71 16.77 1.06
CA ALA A 450 9.94 16.50 -0.36
C ALA A 450 11.42 16.21 -0.67
N ASN A 451 12.33 16.64 0.20
CA ASN A 451 13.77 16.51 -0.01
C ASN A 451 14.16 15.03 -0.12
N HIS A 452 14.98 14.70 -1.13
CA HIS A 452 15.47 13.33 -1.42
C HIS A 452 14.37 12.31 -1.79
N LYS A 453 13.18 12.78 -2.22
CA LYS A 453 12.11 11.93 -2.74
C LYS A 453 11.85 12.18 -4.22
N ASN A 454 11.83 11.12 -4.99
CA ASN A 454 11.38 11.16 -6.38
C ASN A 454 9.87 10.97 -6.44
N TYR A 455 9.13 12.06 -6.63
CA TYR A 455 7.67 12.03 -6.82
C TYR A 455 7.20 12.81 -8.05
N ASN A 456 8.12 13.28 -8.88
CA ASN A 456 7.83 14.17 -10.00
C ASN A 456 6.82 13.59 -11.01
N SER A 457 6.71 12.26 -11.06
CA SER A 457 5.82 11.57 -11.98
C SER A 457 4.37 11.44 -11.45
N ILE A 458 4.15 11.52 -10.14
CA ILE A 458 2.83 11.48 -9.50
C ILE A 458 2.83 12.47 -8.32
N PRO A 459 2.19 13.65 -8.43
CA PRO A 459 2.22 14.66 -7.37
C PRO A 459 1.69 14.16 -6.01
N SER A 460 0.67 13.30 -6.00
CA SER A 460 0.15 12.66 -4.77
C SER A 460 1.10 11.59 -4.20
N GLY A 461 2.14 11.21 -4.93
CA GLY A 461 3.14 10.22 -4.53
C GLY A 461 3.92 10.62 -3.28
N ILE A 462 4.02 11.92 -2.97
CA ILE A 462 4.69 12.39 -1.73
C ILE A 462 4.04 11.83 -0.46
N ILE A 463 2.72 11.62 -0.47
CA ILE A 463 1.99 11.05 0.67
C ILE A 463 2.36 9.58 0.84
N VAL A 464 2.36 8.82 -0.26
CA VAL A 464 2.72 7.40 -0.26
C VAL A 464 4.16 7.21 0.21
N LEU A 465 5.11 7.95 -0.38
CA LEU A 465 6.51 7.92 0.04
C LEU A 465 6.69 8.42 1.46
N GLY A 466 5.85 9.35 1.93
CA GLY A 466 5.87 9.82 3.31
C GLY A 466 5.48 8.75 4.32
N ILE A 467 4.46 7.96 4.03
CA ILE A 467 4.04 6.83 4.85
C ILE A 467 5.13 5.75 4.89
N LEU A 468 5.73 5.43 3.74
CA LEU A 468 6.82 4.46 3.65
C LEU A 468 8.07 4.95 4.41
N SER A 469 8.47 6.20 4.22
CA SER A 469 9.59 6.82 4.94
C SER A 469 9.34 6.88 6.44
N LEU A 470 8.10 7.17 6.88
CA LEU A 470 7.73 7.17 8.29
C LEU A 470 7.91 5.78 8.90
N ARG A 471 7.40 4.74 8.22
CA ARG A 471 7.60 3.36 8.66
C ARG A 471 9.09 3.06 8.85
N ASP A 472 9.93 3.40 7.87
CA ASP A 472 11.36 3.11 7.91
C ASP A 472 12.08 3.90 9.01
N GLN A 473 11.71 5.16 9.23
CA GLN A 473 12.22 5.95 10.35
C GLN A 473 11.84 5.34 11.70
N LEU A 474 10.59 4.90 11.88
CA LEU A 474 10.15 4.24 13.11
C LEU A 474 10.89 2.91 13.34
N MET A 475 11.27 2.22 12.25
CA MET A 475 11.98 0.94 12.29
C MET A 475 13.50 1.09 12.50
N PHE A 476 14.15 2.10 11.90
CA PHE A 476 15.61 2.20 11.82
C PHE A 476 16.20 3.41 12.56
N GLN A 477 15.47 4.52 12.72
CA GLN A 477 16.04 5.72 13.31
C GLN A 477 16.45 5.49 14.78
N PRO A 478 17.67 5.86 15.18
CA PRO A 478 18.03 5.96 16.57
C PRO A 478 17.48 7.28 17.13
N GLN A 479 16.53 7.22 18.06
CA GLN A 479 16.45 8.28 19.07
C GLN A 479 17.67 8.13 19.97
N GLY A 480 18.42 9.20 20.18
CA GLY A 480 19.64 9.19 21.00
C GLY A 480 19.40 8.75 22.45
N SER A 481 18.13 8.71 22.88
CA SER A 481 17.69 8.33 24.21
C SER A 481 16.58 7.25 24.17
N ASN A 482 16.25 6.68 25.34
CA ASN A 482 14.94 6.02 25.51
C ASN A 482 13.91 7.12 25.33
N CYS A 483 12.98 7.02 24.39
CA CYS A 483 11.99 8.07 24.18
C CYS A 483 10.76 7.48 23.48
N GLY A 484 9.61 8.03 23.77
CA GLY A 484 8.33 7.57 23.25
C GLY A 484 7.43 8.72 22.85
N VAL A 485 6.68 8.52 21.77
CA VAL A 485 5.69 9.45 21.25
C VAL A 485 4.34 8.74 21.26
N MET A 486 3.35 9.41 21.82
CA MET A 486 1.96 8.95 21.82
C MET A 486 1.13 9.96 21.05
N LEU A 487 0.56 9.53 19.93
CA LEU A 487 -0.52 10.23 19.26
C LEU A 487 -1.82 9.57 19.68
N TYR A 488 -2.74 10.36 20.22
CA TYR A 488 -4.00 9.83 20.66
C TYR A 488 -5.18 10.70 20.26
N PHE A 489 -6.36 10.11 20.26
CA PHE A 489 -7.61 10.84 20.12
C PHE A 489 -8.60 10.39 21.18
N THR A 490 -9.33 11.34 21.75
CA THR A 490 -10.42 11.08 22.69
C THR A 490 -11.71 11.65 22.10
N PRO A 491 -12.87 10.99 22.26
CA PRO A 491 -14.13 11.57 21.79
C PRO A 491 -14.40 12.89 22.51
N LEU A 492 -14.96 13.87 21.80
CA LEU A 492 -15.50 15.07 22.44
C LEU A 492 -16.70 14.65 23.31
N LEU A 493 -16.75 15.15 24.54
CA LEU A 493 -17.81 14.82 25.50
C LEU A 493 -19.19 15.32 25.05
N THR A 494 -19.23 16.24 24.09
CA THR A 494 -20.44 16.67 23.40
C THR A 494 -20.84 15.62 22.37
N GLN A 495 -22.08 15.14 22.44
CA GLN A 495 -22.64 14.25 21.42
C GLN A 495 -22.59 14.95 20.06
N VAL A 496 -21.59 14.63 19.24
CA VAL A 496 -21.64 14.97 17.83
C VAL A 496 -22.48 13.87 17.19
N GLU A 497 -23.69 14.21 16.77
CA GLU A 497 -24.50 13.38 15.88
C GLU A 497 -24.10 13.73 14.44
N PRO A 498 -23.12 13.06 13.81
CA PRO A 498 -22.93 13.19 12.38
C PRO A 498 -24.21 12.67 11.71
N THR A 499 -25.03 13.60 11.22
CA THR A 499 -26.25 13.30 10.49
C THR A 499 -25.93 13.33 9.01
N ILE A 500 -25.85 12.15 8.40
CA ILE A 500 -25.81 12.07 6.94
C ILE A 500 -27.26 12.01 6.47
N LEU A 501 -27.81 13.20 6.19
CA LEU A 501 -29.14 13.31 5.59
C LEU A 501 -29.02 13.07 4.09
N TRP A 502 -29.48 11.90 3.63
CA TRP A 502 -29.68 11.68 2.20
C TRP A 502 -31.07 12.24 1.85
N GLY A 503 -31.10 13.50 1.42
CA GLY A 503 -32.33 14.22 1.10
C GLY A 503 -32.12 15.33 0.07
N ARG A 504 -32.77 15.13 -1.08
CA ARG A 504 -32.72 15.84 -2.38
C ARG A 504 -31.51 15.54 -3.26
#